data_AF-A0A535A2G0-F1
#
_entry.id   AF-A0A535A2G0-F1
#
_cell.length_a   1.000
_cell.length_b   1.000
_cell.length_c   1.000
_cell.angle_alpha   90.00
_cell.angle_beta   90.00
_cell.angle_gamma   90.00
#
_symmetry.space_group_name_H-M   'P 1'
#
loop_
_entity.id
_entity.type
_entity.pdbx_description
1 polymer ?
#
loop_
_entity_poly.entity_id
_entity_poly.type
_entity_poly.pdbx_seq_one_letter_code
_entity_poly.pdbx_strand_id
1 'polypeptide(L)' 'MGTLRMGPEPASSVVDPAGRFHDVDNLYACDGGVFPTSSGYNPTLTIIAVALKIAHGIAGTRPGG' A
#
# COMPACT_ATOMS: atom_id res chain seq x y z
N MET A 1 6.25 -8.22 -6.67
CA MET A 1 4.81 -8.00 -6.94
C MET A 1 4.01 -9.08 -6.23
N GLY A 2 3.08 -8.71 -5.34
CA GLY A 2 2.13 -9.64 -4.72
C GLY A 2 2.55 -10.35 -3.42
N THR A 3 3.76 -10.11 -2.89
CA THR A 3 4.23 -10.69 -1.62
C THR A 3 3.60 -10.02 -0.39
N LEU A 4 3.12 -8.79 -0.53
CA LEU A 4 2.44 -8.01 0.51
C LEU A 4 1.04 -7.63 0.02
N ARG A 5 0.25 -8.63 -0.39
CA ARG A 5 -1.08 -8.38 -0.99
C ARG A 5 -1.92 -7.47 -0.10
N MET A 6 -2.45 -6.40 -0.69
CA MET A 6 -3.35 -5.46 -0.03
C MET A 6 -4.80 -5.93 -0.11
N GLY A 7 -5.56 -5.82 0.98
CA GLY A 7 -6.98 -6.18 1.01
C GLY A 7 -7.62 -6.05 2.39
N PRO A 8 -8.96 -6.02 2.48
CA PRO A 8 -9.66 -5.79 3.74
C PRO A 8 -9.59 -6.97 4.72
N GLU A 9 -9.38 -8.20 4.23
CA GLU A 9 -9.45 -9.41 5.05
C GLU A 9 -8.06 -10.01 5.35
N PRO A 10 -7.62 -10.06 6.63
CA PRO A 10 -6.31 -10.59 7.03
C PRO A 10 -6.05 -12.02 6.57
N ALA A 11 -7.10 -12.83 6.42
CA ALA A 11 -6.99 -14.21 5.94
C ALA A 11 -6.51 -14.32 4.47
N SER A 12 -6.54 -13.23 3.71
CA SER A 12 -6.22 -13.20 2.28
C SER A 12 -5.26 -12.08 1.86
N SER A 13 -4.93 -11.17 2.78
CA SER A 13 -4.05 -10.02 2.57
C SER A 13 -3.06 -9.85 3.72
N VAL A 14 -1.91 -9.23 3.44
CA VAL A 14 -0.86 -8.93 4.41
C VAL A 14 -1.04 -7.55 5.02
N VAL A 15 -1.52 -6.60 4.21
CA VAL A 15 -1.80 -5.23 4.63
C VAL A 15 -3.23 -4.81 4.27
N ASP A 16 -3.77 -3.89 5.05
CA ASP A 16 -5.07 -3.27 4.81
C ASP A 16 -5.01 -2.27 3.61
N PRO A 17 -6.15 -1.74 3.14
CA PRO A 17 -6.19 -0.75 2.04
C PRO A 17 -5.47 0.58 2.31
N ALA A 18 -5.03 0.82 3.55
CA ALA A 18 -4.20 1.95 3.95
C ALA A 18 -2.71 1.57 4.04
N GLY A 19 -2.34 0.34 3.69
CA GLY A 19 -0.96 -0.15 3.68
C GLY A 19 -0.44 -0.60 5.04
N ARG A 20 -1.29 -0.67 6.07
CA ARG A 20 -0.91 -1.08 7.43
C ARG A 20 -0.95 -2.60 7.56
N PHE A 21 0.02 -3.18 8.27
CA PHE A 21 -0.01 -4.61 8.58
C PHE A 21 -1.16 -4.94 9.55
N HIS A 22 -1.82 -6.06 9.32
CA HIS A 22 -2.95 -6.48 10.17
C HIS A 22 -2.51 -6.87 11.58
N ASP A 23 -1.34 -7.50 11.72
CA ASP A 23 -0.87 -8.07 12.98
C ASP A 23 0.05 -7.13 13.78
N VAL A 24 0.42 -5.98 13.23
CA VAL A 24 1.39 -5.06 13.85
C VAL A 24 0.90 -3.62 13.76
N ASP A 25 0.73 -2.99 14.92
CA ASP A 25 0.40 -1.57 14.99
C ASP A 25 1.57 -0.68 14.53
N ASN A 26 1.23 0.41 13.82
CA ASN A 26 2.17 1.40 13.30
C ASN A 26 3.24 0.88 12.31
N LEU A 27 3.05 -0.31 11.73
CA LEU A 27 3.89 -0.83 10.65
C LEU A 27 3.17 -0.72 9.30
N TYR A 28 3.85 -0.18 8.28
CA TYR A 28 3.27 0.08 6.96
C TYR A 28 4.18 -0.43 5.83
N ALA A 29 3.58 -0.90 4.74
CA ALA A 29 4.27 -1.29 3.51
C ALA A 29 3.95 -0.31 2.38
N CYS A 30 4.97 0.31 1.82
CA CYS A 30 4.88 1.29 0.72
C CYS A 30 5.66 0.85 -0.53
N ASP A 31 5.67 -0.45 -0.83
CA ASP A 31 6.43 -1.02 -1.95
C ASP A 31 5.51 -1.64 -3.01
N GLY A 32 6.02 -1.82 -4.23
CA GLY A 32 5.34 -2.56 -5.30
C GLY A 32 4.85 -3.96 -4.91
N GLY A 33 5.33 -4.55 -3.80
CA GLY A 33 4.75 -5.74 -3.17
C GLY A 33 3.23 -5.69 -2.94
N VAL A 34 2.63 -4.50 -2.77
CA VAL A 34 1.18 -4.31 -2.61
C VAL A 34 0.37 -4.39 -3.90
N PHE A 35 1.02 -4.35 -5.07
CA PHE A 35 0.34 -4.51 -6.36
C PHE A 35 0.15 -6.00 -6.70
N PRO A 36 -1.10 -6.49 -6.91
CA PRO A 36 -1.37 -7.89 -7.20
C PRO A 36 -1.13 -8.29 -8.67
N THR A 37 -0.95 -7.33 -9.59
CA THR A 37 -0.84 -7.57 -11.04
C THR A 37 0.31 -6.78 -11.66
N SER A 38 1.19 -7.48 -12.39
CA SER A 38 2.18 -6.86 -13.28
C SER A 38 1.45 -6.31 -14.50
N SER A 39 1.19 -5.01 -14.56
CA SER A 39 0.84 -4.39 -15.84
C SER A 39 2.09 -4.45 -16.73
N GLY A 40 1.96 -4.73 -18.02
CA GLY A 40 3.10 -4.82 -18.96
C GLY A 40 3.83 -3.50 -19.23
N TYR A 41 3.78 -2.55 -18.29
CA TYR A 41 4.35 -1.21 -18.34
C TYR A 41 5.04 -0.90 -17.01
N ASN A 42 5.92 0.10 -16.99
CA ASN A 42 6.68 0.45 -15.80
C ASN A 42 5.75 0.93 -14.65
N PRO A 43 5.65 0.22 -13.52
CA PRO A 43 4.72 0.55 -12.42
C PRO A 43 5.22 1.69 -11.53
N THR A 44 6.38 2.30 -11.82
CA THR A 44 7.04 3.28 -10.94
C THR A 44 6.12 4.43 -10.53
N LEU A 45 5.38 5.04 -11.48
CA LEU A 45 4.49 6.15 -11.15
C LEU A 45 3.32 5.73 -10.25
N THR A 46 2.83 4.51 -10.42
CA THR A 46 1.76 3.94 -9.61
C THR A 46 2.26 3.60 -8.19
N ILE A 47 3.48 3.09 -8.06
CA ILE A 47 4.14 2.86 -6.76
C ILE A 47 4.29 4.19 -6.01
N ILE A 48 4.75 5.24 -6.70
CA ILE A 48 4.88 6.59 -6.13
C ILE A 48 3.52 7.11 -5.63
N ALA A 49 2.46 6.97 -6.43
CA ALA A 49 1.12 7.43 -6.04
C ALA A 49 0.59 6.70 -4.79
N VAL A 50 0.80 5.39 -4.67
CA VAL A 50 0.42 4.61 -3.49
C VAL A 50 1.24 5.00 -2.26
N ALA A 51 2.57 5.14 -2.42
CA ALA A 51 3.44 5.59 -1.33
C ALA A 51 3.02 6.97 -0.79
N LEU A 52 2.67 7.91 -1.67
CA LEU A 52 2.15 9.22 -1.28
C LEU A 52 0.81 9.11 -0.56
N LYS A 53 -0.11 8.24 -1.00
CA LYS A 53 -1.39 8.02 -0.32
C LYS A 53 -1.18 7.52 1.12
N ILE A 54 -0.30 6.55 1.32
CA ILE A 54 0.00 5.98 2.63
C ILE A 54 0.68 7.03 3.53
N ALA A 55 1.66 7.76 2.98
CA ALA A 55 2.35 8.83 3.70
C ALA A 55 1.39 9.93 4.18
N HIS A 56 0.44 10.35 3.34
CA HIS A 56 -0.63 11.28 3.72
C HIS A 56 -1.51 10.73 4.86
N GLY A 57 -1.89 9.45 4.78
CA GLY A 57 -2.64 8.77 5.86
C GLY A 57 -1.89 8.76 7.19
N ILE A 58 -0.58 8.48 7.16
CA ILE A 58 0.29 8.50 8.36
C ILE A 58 0.44 9.93 8.91
N ALA A 59 0.68 10.90 8.04
CA ALA A 59 0.88 12.30 8.43
C ALA A 59 -0.41 13.02 8.85
N GLY A 60 -1.59 12.39 8.67
CA GLY A 60 -2.89 13.02 8.91
C GLY A 60 -3.19 14.15 7.93
N THR A 61 -2.47 14.24 6.81
CA THR A 61 -2.63 15.28 5.79
C THR A 61 -3.46 14.76 4.63
N ARG A 62 -4.29 15.59 4.03
CA ARG A 62 -5.03 15.23 2.80
C ARG A 62 -4.21 15.64 1.58
N PRO A 63 -4.18 14.85 0.49
CA PRO A 63 -3.52 15.28 -0.74
C PRO A 63 -4.19 16.57 -1.27
N GLY A 64 -3.42 17.65 -1.42
CA GLY A 64 -3.89 18.92 -1.97
C GLY A 64 -4.34 19.98 -0.96
N GLY A 65 -3.91 19.89 0.31
CA GLY A 65 -4.02 20.96 1.30
C GLY A 65 -2.81 21.88 1.34
#